data_AF-A0A2U2DTU2-F1
#
_entry.id   AF-A0A2U2DTU2-F1
#
_cell.length_a   1.000
_cell.length_b   1.000
_cell.length_c   1.000
_cell.angle_alpha   90.00
_cell.angle_beta   90.00
_cell.angle_gamma   90.00
#
_symmetry.space_group_name_H-M   'P 1'
#
loop_
_entity.id
_entity.type
_entity.pdbx_description
1 polymer ?
#
loop_
_entity_poly.entity_id
_entity_poly.type
_entity_poly.pdbx_seq_one_letter_code
_entity_poly.pdbx_strand_id
1 'polypeptide(L)'
;MPRSTAQVTDFFKWRPEVGLEPWFEADASYPRRLVPIAPAGRRALWILMAGMASAIPAVPLLALFDPHYLLVLGVIVLAEFGFPIWFLWRIRGRVKEVE
;
A
#
# COMPACT_ATOMS: atom_id res chain seq x y z
N MET A 1 28.28 26.78 -5.45
CA MET A 1 27.04 26.39 -6.16
C MET A 1 26.05 25.85 -5.13
N PRO A 2 24.91 26.49 -4.87
CA PRO A 2 23.89 25.88 -4.02
C PRO A 2 23.31 24.69 -4.79
N ARG A 3 23.40 23.48 -4.21
CA ARG A 3 22.65 22.32 -4.70
C ARG A 3 21.18 22.71 -4.61
N SER A 4 20.53 22.87 -5.77
CA SER A 4 19.07 22.83 -5.85
C SER A 4 18.66 21.45 -5.34
N THR A 5 18.33 21.36 -4.05
CA THR A 5 17.59 20.24 -3.51
C THR A 5 16.24 20.32 -4.18
N ALA A 6 16.09 19.60 -5.30
CA ALA A 6 14.79 19.25 -5.80
C ALA A 6 13.99 18.78 -4.59
N GLN A 7 13.01 19.59 -4.16
CA GLN A 7 12.04 19.16 -3.17
C GLN A 7 11.39 17.93 -3.80
N VAL A 8 11.87 16.75 -3.43
CA VAL A 8 11.14 15.52 -3.68
C VAL A 8 9.88 15.68 -2.86
N THR A 9 8.85 16.26 -3.47
CA THR A 9 7.52 16.31 -2.87
C THR A 9 7.17 14.89 -2.53
N ASP A 10 7.20 14.57 -1.24
CA ASP A 10 6.81 13.26 -0.78
C ASP A 10 5.34 13.07 -1.20
N PHE A 11 5.14 12.14 -2.13
CA PHE A 11 3.82 11.91 -2.73
C PHE A 11 2.82 11.39 -1.69
N PHE A 12 3.31 10.81 -0.60
CA PHE A 12 2.48 10.25 0.46
C PHE A 12 2.17 11.27 1.56
N LYS A 13 3.02 12.29 1.71
CA LYS A 13 2.86 13.34 2.72
C LYS A 13 1.49 13.99 2.67
N TRP A 14 0.89 14.10 3.85
CA TRP A 14 -0.45 14.61 4.05
C TRP A 14 -0.58 16.02 3.50
N ARG A 15 -1.60 16.23 2.65
CA ARG A 15 -1.87 17.53 2.01
C ARG A 15 -3.21 18.08 2.49
N PRO A 16 -3.21 18.91 3.55
CA PRO A 16 -4.46 19.47 4.09
C PRO A 16 -5.19 20.35 3.06
N GLU A 17 -4.46 20.99 2.13
CA GLU A 17 -5.03 21.85 1.08
C GLU A 17 -6.03 21.13 0.16
N VAL A 18 -5.91 19.81 0.03
CA VAL A 18 -6.75 18.99 -0.86
C VAL A 18 -7.96 18.40 -0.11
N GLY A 19 -8.16 18.79 1.16
CA GLY A 19 -9.27 18.31 2.00
C GLY A 19 -9.21 16.82 2.33
N LEU A 20 -8.05 16.19 2.16
CA LEU A 20 -7.88 14.76 2.45
C LEU A 20 -7.65 14.55 3.94
N GLU A 21 -8.38 13.64 4.55
CA GLU A 21 -8.13 13.20 5.92
C GLU A 21 -6.86 12.34 6.00
N PRO A 22 -5.98 12.57 7.00
CA PRO A 22 -4.80 11.72 7.20
C PRO A 22 -5.24 10.35 7.70
N TRP A 23 -4.68 9.30 7.11
CA TRP A 23 -5.02 7.91 7.41
C TRP A 23 -3.94 7.18 8.17
N PHE A 24 -2.68 7.60 7.98
CA PHE A 24 -1.52 7.00 8.59
C PHE A 24 -0.63 8.08 9.19
N GLU A 25 0.12 7.71 10.22
CA GLU A 25 1.24 8.46 10.74
C GLU A 25 2.55 7.70 10.46
N ALA A 26 3.58 8.43 10.02
CA ALA A 26 4.93 7.91 9.92
C ALA A 26 5.67 8.18 11.24
N ASP A 27 6.20 7.12 11.84
CA ASP A 27 6.98 7.22 13.08
C ASP A 27 8.31 7.94 12.82
N ALA A 28 8.62 8.99 13.58
CA ALA A 28 9.88 9.74 13.48
C ALA A 28 11.11 8.83 13.68
N SER A 29 10.99 7.82 14.54
CA SER A 29 12.07 6.85 14.80
C SER A 29 12.19 5.80 13.70
N TYR A 30 11.10 5.56 12.95
CA TYR A 30 11.02 4.56 11.89
C TYR A 30 10.20 5.09 10.71
N PRO A 31 10.78 5.92 9.82
CA PRO A 31 10.03 6.59 8.74
C PRO A 31 9.40 5.63 7.72
N ARG A 32 9.78 4.34 7.76
CA ARG A 32 9.17 3.28 6.93
C ARG A 32 7.94 2.64 7.56
N ARG A 33 7.66 2.90 8.84
CA ARG A 33 6.53 2.33 9.58
C ARG A 33 5.33 3.25 9.48
N LEU A 34 4.30 2.78 8.80
CA LEU A 34 3.00 3.47 8.70
C LEU A 34 2.08 2.94 9.80
N VAL A 35 1.67 3.82 10.72
CA VAL A 35 0.72 3.51 11.78
C VAL A 35 -0.66 4.03 11.38
N PRO A 36 -1.68 3.17 11.23
CA PRO A 36 -3.02 3.64 10.87
C PRO A 36 -3.64 4.41 12.04
N ILE A 37 -4.05 5.66 11.78
CA ILE A 37 -4.71 6.54 12.76
C ILE A 37 -6.21 6.73 12.49
N ALA A 38 -6.66 6.42 11.27
CA ALA A 38 -8.06 6.48 10.87
C ALA A 38 -8.64 5.07 10.59
N PRO A 39 -9.94 4.84 10.81
CA PRO A 39 -10.60 3.57 10.46
C PRO A 39 -10.43 3.21 8.97
N ALA A 40 -10.43 4.22 8.11
CA ALA A 40 -10.26 4.05 6.67
C ALA A 40 -8.83 3.59 6.30
N GLY A 41 -7.79 4.12 6.99
CA GLY A 41 -6.42 3.64 6.87
C GLY A 41 -6.30 2.19 7.30
N ARG A 42 -6.91 1.82 8.44
CA ARG A 42 -6.93 0.43 8.93
C ARG A 42 -7.61 -0.52 7.93
N ARG A 43 -8.73 -0.11 7.32
CA ARG A 43 -9.40 -0.90 6.27
C ARG A 43 -8.53 -1.06 5.03
N ALA A 44 -7.87 0.00 4.57
CA ALA A 44 -6.96 -0.07 3.43
C ALA A 44 -5.79 -1.03 3.69
N LEU A 45 -5.23 -1.00 4.91
CA LEU A 45 -4.19 -1.94 5.33
C LEU A 45 -4.72 -3.39 5.37
N TRP A 46 -5.92 -3.61 5.90
CA TRP A 46 -6.53 -4.95 5.90
C TRP A 46 -6.79 -5.49 4.49
N ILE A 47 -7.23 -4.64 3.55
CA ILE A 47 -7.42 -5.03 2.15
C ILE A 47 -6.09 -5.40 1.51
N LEU A 48 -5.03 -4.62 1.75
CA LEU A 48 -3.68 -4.96 1.30
C LEU A 48 -3.25 -6.34 1.83
N MET A 49 -3.36 -6.53 3.15
CA MET A 49 -2.95 -7.77 3.81
C MET A 49 -3.74 -8.98 3.31
N ALA A 50 -5.07 -8.85 3.18
CA ALA A 50 -5.93 -9.92 2.67
C ALA A 50 -5.64 -10.22 1.19
N GLY A 51 -5.42 -9.17 0.39
CA GLY A 51 -5.06 -9.29 -1.02
C GLY A 51 -3.73 -10.02 -1.22
N MET A 52 -2.69 -9.64 -0.47
CA MET A 52 -1.40 -10.33 -0.50
C MET A 52 -1.52 -11.78 0.01
N ALA A 53 -2.24 -12.00 1.11
CA ALA A 53 -2.44 -13.35 1.67
C ALA A 53 -3.21 -14.28 0.73
N SER A 54 -3.98 -13.76 -0.23
CA SER A 54 -4.69 -14.58 -1.23
C SER A 54 -3.76 -15.38 -2.14
N ALA A 55 -2.47 -15.01 -2.26
CA ALA A 55 -1.47 -15.81 -2.96
C ALA A 55 -1.21 -17.16 -2.27
N ILE A 56 -1.38 -17.25 -0.94
CA ILE A 56 -1.09 -18.47 -0.16
C ILE A 56 -1.95 -19.65 -0.62
N PRO A 57 -3.31 -19.56 -0.68
CA PRO A 57 -4.13 -20.64 -1.21
C PRO A 57 -4.04 -20.77 -2.74
N ALA A 58 -3.62 -19.72 -3.46
CA ALA A 58 -3.49 -19.78 -4.92
C ALA A 58 -2.45 -20.84 -5.34
N VAL A 59 -1.31 -20.93 -4.65
CA VAL A 59 -0.24 -21.89 -4.96
C VAL A 59 -0.68 -23.37 -4.93
N PRO A 60 -1.29 -23.90 -3.86
CA PRO A 60 -1.77 -25.29 -3.85
C PRO A 60 -2.94 -25.51 -4.82
N LEU A 61 -3.77 -24.49 -5.09
CA LEU A 61 -4.81 -24.58 -6.12
C LEU A 61 -4.22 -24.72 -7.53
N LEU A 62 -3.05 -24.11 -7.79
CA LEU A 62 -2.29 -24.30 -9.05
C LEU A 62 -1.90 -25.77 -9.25
N ALA A 63 -1.51 -26.45 -8.17
CA ALA A 63 -1.09 -27.85 -8.20
C ALA A 63 -2.27 -28.83 -8.35
N LEU A 64 -3.49 -28.43 -7.97
CA LEU A 64 -4.69 -29.28 -7.99
C LEU A 64 -5.55 -29.11 -9.24
N PHE A 65 -5.51 -27.93 -9.89
CA PHE A 65 -6.40 -27.56 -11.00
C PHE A 65 -5.61 -27.13 -12.24
N ASP A 66 -4.97 -28.10 -12.89
CA ASP A 66 -4.08 -27.94 -14.05
C ASP A 66 -4.62 -27.05 -15.20
N PRO A 67 -5.90 -27.13 -15.64
CA PRO A 67 -6.36 -26.30 -16.76
C PRO A 67 -6.58 -24.81 -16.42
N HIS A 68 -6.41 -24.36 -15.17
CA HIS A 68 -6.67 -22.98 -14.74
C HIS A 68 -5.41 -22.19 -14.33
N TYR A 69 -4.22 -22.64 -14.71
CA TYR A 69 -2.95 -22.01 -14.29
C TYR A 69 -2.88 -20.50 -14.58
N LEU A 70 -3.49 -20.02 -15.68
CA LEU A 70 -3.54 -18.58 -16.01
C LEU A 70 -4.35 -17.77 -14.99
N LEU A 71 -5.45 -18.34 -14.50
CA LEU A 71 -6.30 -17.68 -13.50
C LEU A 71 -5.54 -17.56 -12.18
N VAL A 72 -4.86 -18.64 -11.79
CA VAL A 72 -4.04 -18.65 -10.57
C VAL A 72 -2.82 -17.72 -10.69
N LEU A 73 -2.16 -17.70 -11.84
CA LEU A 73 -1.10 -16.73 -12.13
C LEU A 73 -1.61 -15.29 -12.03
N GLY A 74 -2.83 -15.02 -12.52
CA GLY A 74 -3.50 -13.73 -12.37
C GLY A 74 -3.72 -13.32 -10.91
N VAL A 75 -4.13 -14.27 -10.05
CA VAL A 75 -4.27 -14.04 -8.60
C VAL A 75 -2.93 -13.69 -7.96
N ILE A 76 -1.86 -14.42 -8.30
CA ILE A 76 -0.51 -14.15 -7.77
C ILE A 76 -0.04 -12.75 -8.21
N VAL A 77 -0.19 -12.40 -9.49
CA VAL A 77 0.19 -11.07 -9.99
C VAL A 77 -0.60 -9.96 -9.31
N LEU A 78 -1.91 -10.16 -9.10
CA LEU A 78 -2.74 -9.20 -8.37
C LEU A 78 -2.31 -9.09 -6.90
N ALA A 79 -2.02 -10.20 -6.23
CA ALA A 79 -1.57 -10.23 -4.84
C ALA A 79 -0.24 -9.50 -4.64
N GLU A 80 0.76 -9.77 -5.49
CA GLU A 80 2.12 -9.26 -5.36
C GLU A 80 2.30 -7.83 -5.90
N PHE A 81 1.54 -7.45 -6.93
CA PHE A 81 1.69 -6.13 -7.56
C PHE A 81 0.41 -5.30 -7.51
N GLY A 82 -0.73 -5.90 -7.82
CA GLY A 82 -2.01 -5.19 -7.88
C GLY A 82 -2.39 -4.52 -6.56
N PHE A 83 -2.47 -5.30 -5.47
CA PHE A 83 -2.84 -4.79 -4.15
C PHE A 83 -1.81 -3.80 -3.59
N PRO A 84 -0.48 -4.04 -3.68
CA PRO A 84 0.52 -3.05 -3.26
C PRO A 84 0.45 -1.74 -4.05
N ILE A 85 0.34 -1.78 -5.38
CA ILE A 85 0.23 -0.57 -6.21
C ILE A 85 -1.05 0.18 -5.89
N TRP A 86 -2.19 -0.53 -5.78
CA TRP A 86 -3.46 0.04 -5.38
C TRP A 86 -3.36 0.72 -4.01
N PHE A 87 -2.72 0.07 -3.04
CA PHE A 87 -2.56 0.60 -1.69
C PHE A 87 -1.75 1.90 -1.71
N LEU A 88 -0.58 1.92 -2.37
CA LEU A 88 0.26 3.11 -2.50
C LEU A 88 -0.51 4.27 -3.14
N TRP A 89 -1.25 3.99 -4.22
CA TRP A 89 -2.10 4.99 -4.84
C TRP A 89 -3.19 5.49 -3.89
N ARG A 90 -3.80 4.59 -3.10
CA ARG A 90 -4.91 4.90 -2.20
C ARG A 90 -4.53 5.77 -1.01
N ILE A 91 -3.30 5.62 -0.51
CA ILE A 91 -2.77 6.37 0.65
C ILE A 91 -2.03 7.66 0.27
N ARG A 92 -1.92 7.95 -1.03
CA ARG A 92 -1.29 9.17 -1.54
C ARG A 92 -1.90 10.41 -0.90
N GLY A 93 -1.06 11.29 -0.37
CA GLY A 93 -1.51 12.52 0.31
C GLY A 93 -2.19 12.32 1.66
N ARG A 94 -2.07 11.14 2.29
CA ARG A 94 -2.75 10.77 3.54
C ARG A 94 -1.82 10.30 4.66
N VAL A 95 -0.50 10.45 4.51
CA VAL A 95 0.49 10.07 5.53
C VAL A 95 0.98 11.32 6.24
N LYS A 96 0.66 11.45 7.52
CA LYS A 96 1.09 12.55 8.37
C LYS A 96 2.44 12.18 9.01
N GLU A 97 3.40 13.09 8.98
CA GLU A 97 4.66 12.93 9.72
C GLU A 97 4.42 13.40 11.15
N VAL A 98 4.89 12.63 12.14
CA VAL A 98 4.92 13.07 13.54
C VAL A 98 6.33 13.60 13.79
N GLU A 99 6.44 14.84 14.24
CA GLU A 99 7.70 15.47 14.67
C GLU A 99 8.15 14.97 16.04
#